data_AF-A0A7S3DPA1-F1
#
_entry.id   AF-A0A7S3DPA1-F1
#
_cell.length_a   1.000
_cell.length_b   1.000
_cell.length_c   1.000
_cell.angle_alpha   90.00
_cell.angle_beta   90.00
_cell.angle_gamma   90.00
#
_symmetry.space_group_name_H-M   'P 1'
#
loop_
_entity.id
_entity.type
_entity.pdbx_description
1 polymer ?
#
loop_
_entity_poly.entity_id
_entity_poly.type
_entity_poly.pdbx_seq_one_letter_code
_entity_poly.pdbx_strand_id
1 'polypeptide(L)'
;ALQVARLQQEQLGFGSATAWAAQTALWQLDPENQSGASGENQDKKAALLPRLAESLASKASSQLTGSHLTETENFLLYMRCLDIQSKWEEKLSVLEERMENIAEQTNPREDVLRELKASCLAKLGRNEEVRVEVAKLLLLHCDNWDFWKLYLSHDDSMNMVESQEVIEKIIEKSKEEAYPLRGPHLAKIERELLLLKKEEGGTAVMSKLMQQMVDYYKKFAQRASCTTSDILRYLQYLLEHGSSNDAESLLESIQRDGFRSVPNSDDPKERRRQLRGYIFGIQISYHVLSKHPNLESKWMPDWKEILQVWKDFKAFDNADQAQKENRPGDELILLTVQQLQRSGKESQSSKANCALSAAILDAAIAYSPHNAYLKIAAILAYGNLSAVRRSWELFRNLFIKHIQHESCAYLILPVLHGGG
;
A
#
# COMPACT_ATOMS: atom_id res chain seq x y z
N ALA A 1 -37.17 -3.51 -7.48
CA ALA A 1 -36.77 -2.23 -8.10
C ALA A 1 -37.96 -1.26 -8.14
N LEU A 2 -38.79 -1.27 -9.18
CA LEU A 2 -39.87 -0.27 -9.38
C LEU A 2 -40.83 -0.07 -8.18
N GLN A 3 -41.14 -1.12 -7.41
CA GLN A 3 -41.97 -1.00 -6.20
C GLN A 3 -41.26 -0.25 -5.05
N VAL A 4 -39.96 -0.48 -4.87
CA VAL A 4 -39.15 0.22 -3.87
C VAL A 4 -38.91 1.68 -4.29
N ALA A 5 -38.71 1.93 -5.59
CA ALA A 5 -38.62 3.28 -6.13
C ALA A 5 -39.92 4.08 -5.90
N ARG A 6 -41.10 3.46 -6.05
CA ARG A 6 -42.39 4.09 -5.73
C ARG A 6 -42.56 4.40 -4.24
N LEU A 7 -42.18 3.48 -3.37
CA LEU A 7 -42.19 3.70 -1.92
C LEU A 7 -41.24 4.84 -1.51
N GLN A 8 -40.06 4.91 -2.12
CA GLN A 8 -39.14 6.04 -1.91
C GLN A 8 -39.65 7.34 -2.50
N GLN A 9 -40.37 7.31 -3.63
CA GLN A 9 -41.01 8.49 -4.20
C GLN A 9 -42.06 9.08 -3.25
N GLU A 10 -42.83 8.21 -2.58
CA GLU A 10 -43.83 8.60 -1.58
C GLU A 10 -43.21 9.12 -0.27
N GLN A 11 -42.02 8.63 0.11
CA GLN A 11 -41.38 8.96 1.39
C GLN A 11 -40.30 10.05 1.33
N LEU A 12 -39.54 10.13 0.24
CA LEU A 12 -38.31 10.94 0.11
C LEU A 12 -38.34 11.89 -1.10
N GLY A 13 -39.40 11.84 -1.92
CA GLY A 13 -39.58 12.69 -3.09
C GLY A 13 -39.03 12.12 -4.39
N PHE A 14 -39.33 12.82 -5.49
CA PHE A 14 -39.08 12.34 -6.86
C PHE A 14 -37.60 12.21 -7.21
N GLY A 15 -36.74 13.09 -6.68
CA GLY A 15 -35.29 13.06 -6.92
C GLY A 15 -34.62 11.79 -6.38
N SER A 16 -34.90 11.42 -5.13
CA SER A 16 -34.32 10.23 -4.49
C SER A 16 -34.77 8.92 -5.14
N ALA A 17 -36.04 8.82 -5.54
CA ALA A 17 -36.55 7.67 -6.28
C ALA A 17 -35.88 7.51 -7.65
N THR A 18 -35.60 8.62 -8.32
CA THR A 18 -34.93 8.65 -9.63
C THR A 18 -33.46 8.22 -9.52
N ALA A 19 -32.74 8.72 -8.50
CA ALA A 19 -31.37 8.32 -8.21
C ALA A 19 -31.27 6.83 -7.85
N TRP A 20 -32.19 6.32 -7.03
CA TRP A 20 -32.21 4.90 -6.67
C TRP A 20 -32.52 3.98 -7.87
N ALA A 21 -33.41 4.42 -8.77
CA ALA A 21 -33.68 3.72 -10.02
C ALA A 21 -32.43 3.66 -10.93
N ALA A 22 -31.68 4.76 -11.02
CA ALA A 22 -30.40 4.80 -11.74
C ALA A 22 -29.36 3.86 -11.10
N GLN A 23 -29.18 3.92 -9.77
CA GLN A 23 -28.25 3.02 -9.05
C GLN A 23 -28.62 1.55 -9.21
N THR A 24 -29.91 1.22 -9.21
CA THR A 24 -30.40 -0.15 -9.42
C THR A 24 -30.11 -0.64 -10.84
N ALA A 25 -30.25 0.23 -11.84
CA ALA A 25 -29.89 -0.09 -13.21
C ALA A 25 -28.39 -0.38 -13.34
N LEU A 26 -27.53 0.36 -12.62
CA LEU A 26 -26.09 0.09 -12.58
C LEU A 26 -25.74 -1.22 -11.87
N TRP A 27 -26.39 -1.54 -10.74
CA TRP A 27 -26.13 -2.80 -10.01
C TRP A 27 -26.45 -4.07 -10.81
N GLN A 28 -27.39 -3.99 -11.75
CA GLN A 28 -27.70 -5.10 -12.65
C GLN A 28 -26.60 -5.36 -13.69
N LEU A 29 -25.64 -4.44 -13.83
CA LEU A 29 -24.47 -4.58 -14.70
C LEU A 29 -23.27 -5.19 -13.98
N ASP A 30 -23.36 -5.48 -12.68
CA ASP A 30 -22.27 -6.05 -11.90
C ASP A 30 -22.03 -7.54 -12.27
N PRO A 31 -20.80 -7.97 -12.65
CA PRO A 31 -20.51 -9.34 -13.08
C PRO A 31 -20.96 -10.43 -12.10
N GLU A 32 -20.92 -10.17 -10.79
CA GLU A 32 -21.36 -11.13 -9.76
C GLU A 32 -22.87 -11.43 -9.85
N ASN A 33 -23.66 -10.46 -10.32
CA ASN A 33 -25.11 -10.56 -10.50
C ASN A 33 -25.51 -11.15 -11.87
N GLN A 34 -24.55 -11.46 -12.74
CA GLN A 34 -24.78 -11.93 -14.11
C GLN A 34 -24.80 -13.45 -14.26
N SER A 35 -24.59 -14.21 -13.19
CA SER A 35 -24.34 -15.67 -13.16
C SER A 35 -25.49 -16.60 -13.61
N GLY A 36 -26.53 -16.09 -14.29
CA GLY A 36 -27.68 -16.91 -14.72
C GLY A 36 -28.44 -16.44 -15.98
N ALA A 37 -27.91 -15.49 -16.75
CA ALA A 37 -28.60 -14.97 -17.96
C ALA A 37 -27.94 -15.45 -19.26
N SER A 38 -28.76 -15.74 -20.28
CA SER A 38 -28.30 -16.06 -21.64
C SER A 38 -27.58 -14.85 -22.28
N GLY A 39 -26.50 -15.11 -23.04
CA GLY A 39 -25.63 -14.07 -23.60
C GLY A 39 -26.34 -12.96 -24.38
N GLU A 40 -27.34 -13.29 -25.21
CA GLU A 40 -28.09 -12.27 -25.98
C GLU A 40 -28.91 -11.30 -25.10
N ASN A 41 -29.41 -11.76 -23.95
CA ASN A 41 -30.13 -10.90 -23.01
C ASN A 41 -29.17 -10.05 -22.17
N GLN A 42 -27.93 -10.49 -22.00
CA GLN A 42 -26.89 -9.72 -21.33
C GLN A 42 -26.41 -8.57 -22.20
N ASP A 43 -26.17 -8.79 -23.50
CA ASP A 43 -25.73 -7.74 -24.43
C ASP A 43 -26.76 -6.62 -24.56
N LYS A 44 -28.05 -6.97 -24.64
CA LYS A 44 -29.15 -5.99 -24.68
C LYS A 44 -29.25 -5.17 -23.40
N LYS A 45 -29.04 -5.80 -22.23
CA LYS A 45 -29.03 -5.11 -20.92
C LYS A 45 -27.81 -4.19 -20.80
N ALA A 46 -26.63 -4.66 -21.22
CA ALA A 46 -25.40 -3.89 -21.22
C ALA A 46 -25.49 -2.64 -22.12
N ALA A 47 -26.24 -2.69 -23.21
CA ALA A 47 -26.45 -1.53 -24.09
C ALA A 47 -27.50 -0.53 -23.55
N LEU A 48 -28.57 -1.01 -22.90
CA LEU A 48 -29.73 -0.19 -22.57
C LEU A 48 -29.69 0.40 -21.15
N LEU A 49 -29.23 -0.37 -20.16
CA LEU A 49 -29.23 0.04 -18.75
C LEU A 49 -28.32 1.26 -18.47
N PRO A 50 -27.12 1.39 -19.06
CA PRO A 50 -26.29 2.59 -18.85
C PRO A 50 -26.98 3.87 -19.34
N ARG A 51 -27.61 3.84 -20.52
CA ARG A 51 -28.32 4.99 -21.10
C ARG A 51 -29.53 5.40 -20.27
N LEU A 52 -30.26 4.41 -19.76
CA LEU A 52 -31.37 4.65 -18.84
C LEU A 52 -30.86 5.27 -17.53
N ALA A 53 -29.79 4.71 -16.95
CA ALA A 53 -29.19 5.19 -15.73
C ALA A 53 -28.71 6.65 -15.87
N GLU A 54 -28.08 7.00 -17.00
CA GLU A 54 -27.66 8.36 -17.32
C GLU A 54 -28.84 9.34 -17.39
N SER A 55 -29.90 9.01 -18.15
CA SER A 55 -31.07 9.89 -18.27
C SER A 55 -31.78 10.12 -16.93
N LEU A 56 -31.77 9.11 -16.06
CA LEU A 56 -32.33 9.21 -14.72
C LEU A 56 -31.39 10.00 -13.79
N ALA A 57 -30.08 9.75 -13.85
CA ALA A 57 -29.10 10.44 -13.01
C ALA A 57 -28.97 11.93 -13.37
N SER A 58 -28.99 12.31 -14.65
CA SER A 58 -28.96 13.72 -15.07
C SER A 58 -30.21 14.50 -14.65
N LYS A 59 -31.38 13.85 -14.65
CA LYS A 59 -32.62 14.40 -14.09
C LYS A 59 -32.54 14.54 -12.58
N ALA A 60 -31.97 13.56 -11.89
CA ALA A 60 -31.80 13.60 -10.44
C ALA A 60 -30.78 14.66 -10.00
N SER A 61 -29.74 14.94 -10.79
CA SER A 61 -28.75 15.97 -10.49
C SER A 61 -29.24 17.39 -10.79
N SER A 62 -30.13 17.57 -11.77
CA SER A 62 -30.72 18.88 -12.11
C SER A 62 -31.86 19.30 -11.17
N GLN A 63 -32.54 18.34 -10.53
CA GLN A 63 -33.61 18.61 -9.58
C GLN A 63 -33.05 18.86 -8.16
N LEU A 64 -32.67 20.11 -7.88
CA LEU A 64 -32.21 20.62 -6.57
C LEU A 64 -33.34 20.60 -5.52
N THR A 65 -33.76 19.41 -5.09
CA THR A 65 -34.92 19.24 -4.20
C THR A 65 -34.57 18.61 -2.84
N GLY A 66 -33.27 18.47 -2.52
CA GLY A 66 -32.80 17.74 -1.35
C GLY A 66 -31.78 18.50 -0.50
N SER A 67 -31.21 17.81 0.48
CA SER A 67 -30.06 18.33 1.25
C SER A 67 -28.79 18.33 0.38
N HIS A 68 -27.81 19.18 0.70
CA HIS A 68 -26.51 19.24 -0.01
C HIS A 68 -25.79 17.89 -0.15
N LEU A 69 -26.07 16.92 0.74
CA LEU A 69 -25.54 15.56 0.66
C LEU A 69 -26.17 14.79 -0.52
N THR A 70 -27.50 14.83 -0.63
CA THR A 70 -28.23 14.15 -1.71
C THR A 70 -27.90 14.72 -3.10
N GLU A 71 -27.62 16.02 -3.19
CA GLU A 71 -27.18 16.65 -4.43
C GLU A 71 -25.80 16.14 -4.88
N THR A 72 -24.89 15.94 -3.92
CA THR A 72 -23.54 15.42 -4.18
C THR A 72 -23.60 13.96 -4.62
N GLU A 73 -24.40 13.13 -3.94
CA GLU A 73 -24.60 11.74 -4.31
C GLU A 73 -25.21 11.60 -5.71
N ASN A 74 -26.22 12.42 -6.04
CA ASN A 74 -26.83 12.43 -7.36
C ASN A 74 -25.83 12.87 -8.44
N PHE A 75 -25.00 13.87 -8.16
CA PHE A 75 -23.94 14.32 -9.05
C PHE A 75 -22.89 13.22 -9.29
N LEU A 76 -22.38 12.59 -8.23
CA LEU A 76 -21.41 11.50 -8.34
C LEU A 76 -22.00 10.26 -9.05
N LEU A 77 -23.30 9.99 -8.85
CA LEU A 77 -24.01 8.95 -9.59
C LEU A 77 -24.07 9.27 -11.09
N TYR A 78 -24.32 10.53 -11.46
CA TYR A 78 -24.29 10.96 -12.85
C TYR A 78 -22.89 10.81 -13.45
N MET A 79 -21.84 11.24 -12.73
CA MET A 79 -20.44 11.04 -13.13
C MET A 79 -20.11 9.55 -13.37
N ARG A 80 -20.59 8.66 -12.50
CA ARG A 80 -20.42 7.21 -12.65
C ARG A 80 -21.14 6.66 -13.89
N CYS A 81 -22.32 7.19 -14.22
CA CYS A 81 -23.04 6.79 -15.43
C CYS A 81 -22.28 7.17 -16.70
N LEU A 82 -21.69 8.37 -16.74
CA LEU A 82 -20.84 8.80 -17.84
C LEU A 82 -19.56 7.96 -17.96
N ASP A 83 -18.97 7.58 -16.82
CA ASP A 83 -17.79 6.69 -16.78
C ASP A 83 -18.07 5.32 -17.40
N ILE A 84 -19.21 4.71 -17.08
CA ILE A 84 -19.60 3.39 -17.59
C ILE A 84 -19.82 3.43 -19.11
N GLN A 85 -20.27 4.57 -19.63
CA GLN A 85 -20.51 4.75 -21.07
C GLN A 85 -19.30 5.26 -21.85
N SER A 86 -18.15 5.47 -21.19
CA SER A 86 -16.97 6.07 -21.80
C SER A 86 -17.21 7.46 -22.41
N LYS A 87 -18.18 8.23 -21.88
CA LYS A 87 -18.52 9.58 -22.34
C LYS A 87 -17.65 10.62 -21.65
N TRP A 88 -16.33 10.55 -21.89
CA TRP A 88 -15.35 11.35 -21.15
C TRP A 88 -15.41 12.85 -21.45
N GLU A 89 -15.75 13.25 -22.68
CA GLU A 89 -15.86 14.65 -23.09
C GLU A 89 -17.05 15.35 -22.43
N GLU A 90 -18.22 14.68 -22.42
CA GLU A 90 -19.42 15.14 -21.72
C GLU A 90 -19.19 15.21 -20.20
N LYS A 91 -18.44 14.25 -19.66
CA LYS A 91 -18.05 14.28 -18.25
C LYS A 91 -17.16 15.49 -17.93
N LEU A 92 -16.20 15.79 -18.80
CA LEU A 92 -15.32 16.94 -18.64
C LEU A 92 -16.09 18.26 -18.66
N SER A 93 -17.02 18.45 -19.61
CA SER A 93 -17.82 19.68 -19.69
C SER A 93 -18.68 19.91 -18.44
N VAL A 94 -19.29 18.85 -17.91
CA VAL A 94 -20.10 18.94 -16.69
C VAL A 94 -19.23 19.25 -15.46
N LEU A 95 -18.02 18.70 -15.40
CA LEU A 95 -17.07 19.01 -14.33
C LEU A 95 -16.62 20.48 -14.39
N GLU A 96 -16.32 21.00 -15.57
CA GLU A 96 -15.90 22.39 -15.76
C GLU A 96 -17.01 23.38 -15.38
N GLU A 97 -18.25 23.13 -15.83
CA GLU A 97 -19.42 23.93 -15.45
C GLU A 97 -19.63 23.93 -13.93
N ARG A 98 -19.44 22.77 -13.28
CA ARG A 98 -19.56 22.66 -11.81
C ARG A 98 -18.42 23.38 -11.09
N MET A 99 -17.22 23.39 -11.65
CA MET A 99 -16.04 24.07 -11.09
C MET A 99 -16.12 25.60 -11.25
N GLU A 100 -16.71 26.10 -12.33
CA GLU A 100 -16.92 27.55 -12.51
C GLU A 100 -17.94 28.12 -11.52
N ASN A 101 -18.90 27.30 -11.11
CA ASN A 101 -19.95 27.65 -10.15
C ASN A 101 -19.59 27.33 -8.69
N ILE A 102 -18.30 27.29 -8.34
CA ILE A 102 -17.85 26.97 -6.97
C ILE A 102 -18.25 28.09 -6.01
N ALA A 103 -19.24 27.82 -5.17
CA ALA A 103 -19.45 28.56 -3.92
C ALA A 103 -18.45 28.08 -2.85
N GLU A 104 -18.13 28.95 -1.88
CA GLU A 104 -17.15 28.73 -0.78
C GLU A 104 -17.43 27.48 0.09
N GLN A 105 -18.61 26.85 -0.06
CA GLN A 105 -19.02 25.61 0.63
C GLN A 105 -19.59 24.58 -0.37
N THR A 106 -18.86 24.29 -1.44
CA THR A 106 -19.29 23.29 -2.43
C THR A 106 -19.14 21.86 -1.91
N ASN A 107 -20.17 21.07 -2.18
CA ASN A 107 -20.17 19.62 -2.06
C ASN A 107 -20.45 19.04 -3.46
N PRO A 108 -19.59 18.16 -4.01
CA PRO A 108 -18.32 17.68 -3.44
C PRO A 108 -17.24 18.79 -3.39
N ARG A 109 -16.24 18.59 -2.52
CA ARG A 109 -15.12 19.52 -2.36
C ARG A 109 -14.34 19.68 -3.67
N GLU A 110 -13.68 20.82 -3.81
CA GLU A 110 -12.93 21.18 -5.03
C GLU A 110 -11.81 20.17 -5.35
N ASP A 111 -11.11 19.63 -4.36
CA ASP A 111 -10.10 18.56 -4.50
C ASP A 111 -10.67 17.32 -5.22
N VAL A 112 -11.87 16.88 -4.83
CA VAL A 112 -12.56 15.75 -5.45
C VAL A 112 -12.94 16.06 -6.90
N LEU A 113 -13.41 17.29 -7.20
CA LEU A 113 -13.72 17.69 -8.57
C LEU A 113 -12.47 17.72 -9.46
N ARG A 114 -11.36 18.23 -8.93
CA ARG A 114 -10.06 18.25 -9.62
C ARG A 114 -9.51 16.84 -9.85
N GLU A 115 -9.66 15.92 -8.90
CA GLU A 115 -9.29 14.51 -9.05
C GLU A 115 -10.12 13.85 -10.16
N LEU A 116 -11.44 14.06 -10.16
CA LEU A 116 -12.32 13.55 -11.20
C LEU A 116 -11.94 14.14 -12.58
N LYS A 117 -11.64 15.44 -12.66
CA LYS A 117 -11.18 16.10 -13.88
C LYS A 117 -9.87 15.49 -14.39
N ALA A 118 -8.87 15.33 -13.52
CA ALA A 118 -7.59 14.70 -13.88
C ALA A 118 -7.78 13.27 -14.39
N SER A 119 -8.65 12.48 -13.76
CA SER A 119 -8.99 11.12 -14.21
C SER A 119 -9.67 11.12 -15.59
N CYS A 120 -10.55 12.08 -15.87
CA CYS A 120 -11.21 12.21 -17.18
C CYS A 120 -10.20 12.60 -18.27
N LEU A 121 -9.36 13.59 -17.99
CA LEU A 121 -8.32 14.05 -18.91
C LEU A 121 -7.32 12.94 -19.26
N ALA A 122 -6.95 12.12 -18.27
CA ALA A 122 -6.09 10.95 -18.48
C ALA A 122 -6.72 9.94 -19.44
N LYS A 123 -8.03 9.68 -19.31
CA LYS A 123 -8.77 8.79 -20.22
C LYS A 123 -8.95 9.36 -21.63
N LEU A 124 -8.95 10.69 -21.77
CA LEU A 124 -8.96 11.39 -23.05
C LEU A 124 -7.57 11.48 -23.72
N GLY A 125 -6.50 11.05 -23.04
CA GLY A 125 -5.13 11.15 -23.54
C GLY A 125 -4.58 12.59 -23.57
N ARG A 126 -5.18 13.52 -22.81
CA ARG A 126 -4.74 14.92 -22.74
C ARG A 126 -3.64 15.11 -21.68
N ASN A 127 -2.46 14.56 -21.94
CA ASN A 127 -1.38 14.42 -20.96
C ASN A 127 -0.91 15.75 -20.33
N GLU A 128 -0.79 16.81 -21.12
CA GLU A 128 -0.35 18.13 -20.62
C GLU A 128 -1.36 18.72 -19.63
N GLU A 129 -2.66 18.64 -19.96
CA GLU A 129 -3.74 19.14 -19.09
C GLU A 129 -3.81 18.34 -17.79
N VAL A 130 -3.59 17.02 -17.85
CA VAL A 130 -3.47 16.17 -16.65
C VAL A 130 -2.35 16.67 -15.75
N ARG A 131 -1.15 16.90 -16.29
CA ARG A 131 0.00 17.35 -15.49
C ARG A 131 -0.26 18.68 -14.80
N VAL A 132 -0.85 19.64 -15.52
CA VAL A 132 -1.19 20.95 -14.95
C VAL A 132 -2.18 20.82 -13.80
N GLU A 133 -3.21 19.99 -13.97
CA GLU A 133 -4.25 19.83 -12.95
C GLU A 133 -3.76 19.04 -11.74
N VAL A 134 -2.99 17.98 -11.97
CA VAL A 134 -2.39 17.18 -10.89
C VAL A 134 -1.30 17.96 -10.15
N ALA A 135 -0.55 18.83 -10.82
CA ALA A 135 0.41 19.71 -10.15
C ALA A 135 -0.28 20.64 -9.13
N LYS A 136 -1.49 21.13 -9.45
CA LYS A 136 -2.29 21.92 -8.48
C LYS A 136 -2.74 21.06 -7.30
N LEU A 137 -3.17 19.82 -7.55
CA LEU A 137 -3.52 18.86 -6.50
C LEU A 137 -2.32 18.54 -5.59
N LEU A 138 -1.13 18.38 -6.17
CA LEU A 138 0.11 18.11 -5.42
C LEU A 138 0.56 19.29 -4.56
N LEU A 139 0.17 20.53 -4.88
CA LEU A 139 0.41 21.68 -4.00
C LEU A 139 -0.47 21.66 -2.74
N LEU A 140 -1.63 21.01 -2.80
CA LEU A 140 -2.57 20.87 -1.66
C LEU A 140 -2.33 19.57 -0.89
N HIS A 141 -2.05 18.47 -1.60
CA HIS A 141 -1.90 17.12 -1.07
C HIS A 141 -0.60 16.49 -1.55
N CYS A 142 0.52 17.09 -1.14
CA CYS A 142 1.87 16.72 -1.55
C CYS A 142 2.34 15.31 -1.16
N ASP A 143 1.69 14.64 -0.20
CA ASP A 143 2.02 13.26 0.21
C ASP A 143 1.09 12.20 -0.41
N ASN A 144 0.12 12.59 -1.25
CA ASN A 144 -0.76 11.63 -1.93
C ASN A 144 -0.03 10.93 -3.09
N TRP A 145 0.28 9.65 -2.90
CA TRP A 145 1.03 8.86 -3.88
C TRP A 145 0.28 8.62 -5.20
N ASP A 146 -1.05 8.61 -5.20
CA ASP A 146 -1.83 8.42 -6.43
C ASP A 146 -1.67 9.61 -7.39
N PHE A 147 -1.58 10.83 -6.84
CA PHE A 147 -1.30 12.03 -7.62
C PHE A 147 0.11 12.01 -8.20
N TRP A 148 1.11 11.56 -7.43
CA TRP A 148 2.47 11.40 -7.96
C TRP A 148 2.56 10.38 -9.10
N LYS A 149 1.91 9.22 -8.95
CA LYS A 149 1.84 8.22 -10.03
C LYS A 149 1.16 8.78 -11.28
N LEU A 150 0.05 9.50 -11.11
CA LEU A 150 -0.68 10.10 -12.23
C LEU A 150 0.17 11.18 -12.93
N TYR A 151 0.81 12.05 -12.16
CA TYR A 151 1.69 13.10 -12.68
C TYR A 151 2.87 12.54 -13.47
N LEU A 152 3.59 11.56 -12.91
CA LEU A 152 4.79 10.98 -13.51
C LEU A 152 4.49 10.05 -14.70
N SER A 153 3.35 9.37 -14.71
CA SER A 153 2.97 8.50 -15.83
C SER A 153 2.62 9.26 -17.11
N HIS A 154 2.21 10.53 -16.98
CA HIS A 154 1.85 11.42 -18.10
C HIS A 154 3.00 12.40 -18.45
N ASP A 155 4.22 12.12 -17.97
CA ASP A 155 5.40 12.88 -18.32
C ASP A 155 6.02 12.37 -19.63
N ASP A 156 5.93 13.19 -20.68
CA ASP A 156 6.58 12.92 -21.95
C ASP A 156 8.09 13.17 -21.85
N SER A 157 8.88 12.42 -22.62
CA SER A 157 10.36 12.40 -22.52
C SER A 157 11.04 13.76 -22.69
N MET A 158 10.34 14.77 -23.24
CA MET A 158 10.85 16.13 -23.41
C MET A 158 10.69 17.03 -22.16
N ASN A 159 9.83 16.66 -21.19
CA ASN A 159 9.47 17.47 -20.02
C ASN A 159 10.09 17.01 -18.69
N MET A 160 11.11 16.15 -18.78
CA MET A 160 11.78 15.54 -17.62
C MET A 160 12.43 16.55 -16.66
N VAL A 161 12.85 17.70 -17.18
CA VAL A 161 13.40 18.82 -16.37
C VAL A 161 12.31 19.43 -15.51
N GLU A 162 11.13 19.67 -16.08
CA GLU A 162 9.99 20.26 -15.36
C GLU A 162 9.53 19.38 -14.19
N SER A 163 9.51 18.06 -14.38
CA SER A 163 9.14 17.12 -13.32
C SER A 163 10.13 17.14 -12.15
N GLN A 164 11.44 17.27 -12.41
CA GLN A 164 12.42 17.46 -11.33
C GLN A 164 12.19 18.78 -10.60
N GLU A 165 11.94 19.88 -11.33
CA GLU A 165 11.71 21.20 -10.73
C GLU A 165 10.46 21.22 -9.84
N VAL A 166 9.36 20.58 -10.27
CA VAL A 166 8.14 20.47 -9.46
C VAL A 166 8.39 19.66 -8.19
N ILE A 167 9.09 18.52 -8.29
CA ILE A 167 9.45 17.71 -7.12
C ILE A 167 10.33 18.52 -6.16
N GLU A 168 11.36 19.20 -6.67
CA GLU A 168 12.26 20.01 -5.85
C GLU A 168 11.54 21.18 -5.19
N LYS A 169 10.64 21.86 -5.90
CA LYS A 169 9.81 22.94 -5.36
C LYS A 169 8.91 22.47 -4.23
N ILE A 170 8.31 21.28 -4.36
CA ILE A 170 7.46 20.70 -3.30
C ILE A 170 8.33 20.26 -2.11
N ILE A 171 9.51 19.68 -2.36
CA ILE A 171 10.44 19.33 -1.29
C ILE A 171 10.91 20.59 -0.54
N GLU A 172 11.25 21.67 -1.24
CA GLU A 172 11.69 22.92 -0.63
C GLU A 172 10.61 23.50 0.28
N LYS A 173 9.36 23.57 -0.21
CA LYS A 173 8.22 23.97 0.61
C LYS A 173 8.04 23.09 1.86
N SER A 174 8.23 21.78 1.71
CA SER A 174 8.10 20.84 2.83
C SER A 174 9.24 20.92 3.85
N LYS A 175 10.35 21.63 3.56
CA LYS A 175 11.44 21.80 4.54
C LYS A 175 11.03 22.69 5.71
N GLU A 176 10.04 23.56 5.51
CA GLU A 176 9.48 24.41 6.56
C GLU A 176 8.64 23.61 7.56
N GLU A 177 8.23 22.38 7.21
CA GLU A 177 7.47 21.50 8.08
C GLU A 177 8.36 20.75 9.08
N ALA A 178 7.83 20.50 10.28
CA ALA A 178 8.55 19.79 11.34
C ALA A 178 8.94 18.35 10.96
N TYR A 179 8.24 17.74 9.99
CA TYR A 179 8.48 16.39 9.53
C TYR A 179 8.60 16.36 8.01
N PRO A 180 9.68 15.78 7.45
CA PRO A 180 9.79 15.66 6.00
C PRO A 180 8.77 14.67 5.47
N LEU A 181 8.09 15.05 4.39
CA LEU A 181 7.12 14.22 3.69
C LEU A 181 7.82 13.13 2.88
N ARG A 182 7.21 11.95 2.74
CA ARG A 182 7.84 10.79 2.07
C ARG A 182 7.55 10.79 0.56
N GLY A 183 6.32 11.10 0.17
CA GLY A 183 5.83 11.07 -1.21
C GLY A 183 6.73 11.82 -2.19
N PRO A 184 7.10 13.09 -1.94
CA PRO A 184 7.97 13.85 -2.84
C PRO A 184 9.37 13.23 -3.00
N HIS A 185 9.90 12.61 -1.94
CA HIS A 185 11.19 11.92 -2.01
C HIS A 185 11.08 10.58 -2.76
N LEU A 186 9.97 9.85 -2.62
CA LEU A 186 9.69 8.65 -3.41
C LEU A 186 9.47 8.98 -4.89
N ALA A 187 8.87 10.13 -5.21
CA ALA A 187 8.68 10.58 -6.58
C ALA A 187 10.01 10.77 -7.32
N LYS A 188 11.08 11.18 -6.62
CA LYS A 188 12.44 11.21 -7.21
C LYS A 188 12.88 9.82 -7.66
N ILE A 189 12.67 8.80 -6.84
CA ILE A 189 13.04 7.42 -7.15
C ILE A 189 12.19 6.88 -8.31
N GLU A 190 10.86 7.09 -8.27
CA GLU A 190 9.95 6.63 -9.33
C GLU A 190 10.28 7.26 -10.68
N ARG A 191 10.65 8.55 -10.72
CA ARG A 191 11.07 9.16 -11.99
C ARG A 191 12.29 8.45 -12.57
N GLU A 192 13.34 8.21 -11.78
CA GLU A 192 14.54 7.53 -12.27
C GLU A 192 14.22 6.10 -12.73
N LEU A 193 13.29 5.41 -12.06
CA LEU A 193 12.79 4.10 -12.50
C LEU A 193 12.05 4.19 -13.85
N LEU A 194 11.21 5.20 -14.05
CA LEU A 194 10.50 5.41 -15.32
C LEU A 194 11.45 5.76 -16.46
N LEU A 195 12.49 6.55 -16.18
CA LEU A 195 13.57 6.84 -17.14
C LEU A 195 14.30 5.57 -17.54
N LEU A 196 14.68 4.73 -16.57
CA LEU A 196 15.34 3.45 -16.83
C LEU A 196 14.52 2.51 -17.73
N LYS A 197 13.19 2.51 -17.54
CA LYS A 197 12.28 1.70 -18.35
C LYS A 197 12.13 2.23 -19.78
N LYS A 198 12.30 3.54 -19.99
CA LYS A 198 12.24 4.19 -21.30
C LYS A 198 13.56 4.07 -22.07
N GLU A 199 14.70 4.22 -21.37
CA GLU A 199 16.06 4.21 -21.96
C GLU A 199 16.71 2.81 -22.06
N GLU A 200 15.93 1.73 -21.89
CA GLU A 200 16.42 0.33 -21.92
C GLU A 200 17.67 0.08 -21.04
N GLY A 201 17.63 0.50 -19.78
CA GLY A 201 18.62 0.05 -18.79
C GLY A 201 19.99 0.75 -18.85
N GLY A 202 20.03 2.02 -19.20
CA GLY A 202 21.24 2.85 -19.13
C GLY A 202 21.94 2.77 -17.76
N THR A 203 23.21 2.38 -17.75
CA THR A 203 24.02 2.18 -16.52
C THR A 203 24.11 3.44 -15.67
N ALA A 204 24.22 4.62 -16.28
CA ALA A 204 24.25 5.90 -15.59
C ALA A 204 22.95 6.19 -14.82
N VAL A 205 21.79 5.87 -15.39
CA VAL A 205 20.49 6.06 -14.75
C VAL A 205 20.29 5.04 -13.63
N MET A 206 20.85 3.82 -13.75
CA MET A 206 20.83 2.82 -12.69
C MET A 206 21.62 3.28 -11.47
N SER A 207 22.82 3.82 -11.67
CA SER A 207 23.61 4.42 -10.58
C SER A 207 22.87 5.58 -9.92
N LYS A 208 22.14 6.39 -10.70
CA LYS A 208 21.34 7.50 -10.18
C LYS A 208 20.12 7.02 -9.38
N LEU A 209 19.41 5.98 -9.84
CA LEU A 209 18.33 5.32 -9.10
C LEU A 209 18.85 4.83 -7.75
N MET A 210 19.99 4.12 -7.76
CA MET A 210 20.64 3.64 -6.54
C MET A 210 20.98 4.80 -5.60
N GLN A 211 21.56 5.89 -6.10
CA GLN A 211 21.86 7.06 -5.30
C GLN A 211 20.59 7.68 -4.68
N GLN A 212 19.49 7.80 -5.44
CA GLN A 212 18.22 8.32 -4.91
C GLN A 212 17.63 7.40 -3.84
N MET A 213 17.75 6.07 -3.99
CA MET A 213 17.37 5.11 -2.95
C MET A 213 18.22 5.30 -1.68
N VAL A 214 19.52 5.50 -1.83
CA VAL A 214 20.45 5.77 -0.72
C VAL A 214 20.08 7.04 0.02
N ASP A 215 19.85 8.13 -0.70
CA ASP A 215 19.45 9.41 -0.12
C ASP A 215 18.11 9.30 0.63
N TYR A 216 17.18 8.49 0.09
CA TYR A 216 15.89 8.23 0.72
C TYR A 216 16.02 7.49 2.03
N TYR A 217 16.67 6.32 2.05
CA TYR A 217 16.74 5.54 3.28
C TYR A 217 17.56 6.25 4.36
N LYS A 218 18.60 7.02 3.99
CA LYS A 218 19.36 7.86 4.93
C LYS A 218 18.47 8.83 5.69
N LYS A 219 17.44 9.36 5.02
CA LYS A 219 16.49 10.30 5.61
C LYS A 219 15.42 9.62 6.45
N PHE A 220 14.91 8.45 6.01
CA PHE A 220 13.68 7.87 6.56
C PHE A 220 13.86 6.58 7.36
N ALA A 221 14.89 5.75 7.15
CA ALA A 221 14.97 4.41 7.74
C ALA A 221 14.96 4.40 9.28
N GLN A 222 15.58 5.40 9.93
CA GLN A 222 15.54 5.53 11.39
C GLN A 222 14.25 6.20 11.91
N ARG A 223 13.45 6.80 11.03
CA ARG A 223 12.25 7.59 11.36
C ARG A 223 10.96 6.81 11.13
N ALA A 224 10.87 6.02 10.06
CA ALA A 224 9.67 5.30 9.65
C ALA A 224 9.98 3.81 9.42
N SER A 225 9.14 2.93 9.96
CA SER A 225 9.28 1.47 9.79
C SER A 225 8.95 1.00 8.37
N CYS A 226 8.11 1.72 7.65
CA CYS A 226 7.70 1.36 6.29
C CYS A 226 8.77 1.63 5.21
N THR A 227 9.92 2.24 5.55
CA THR A 227 10.95 2.60 4.57
C THR A 227 11.39 1.40 3.73
N THR A 228 11.45 0.20 4.31
CA THR A 228 11.72 -1.05 3.58
C THR A 228 10.66 -1.30 2.50
N SER A 229 9.38 -1.23 2.86
CA SER A 229 8.25 -1.43 1.93
C SER A 229 8.24 -0.36 0.83
N ASP A 230 8.53 0.88 1.19
CA ASP A 230 8.58 2.01 0.26
C ASP A 230 9.63 1.79 -0.84
N ILE A 231 10.80 1.24 -0.49
CA ILE A 231 11.89 1.03 -1.46
C ILE A 231 11.86 -0.34 -2.15
N LEU A 232 11.05 -1.28 -1.66
CA LEU A 232 11.10 -2.69 -2.08
C LEU A 232 10.89 -2.87 -3.59
N ARG A 233 9.96 -2.11 -4.20
CA ARG A 233 9.70 -2.18 -5.65
C ARG A 233 10.93 -1.78 -6.47
N TYR A 234 11.63 -0.73 -6.05
CA TYR A 234 12.83 -0.22 -6.75
C TYR A 234 14.01 -1.15 -6.52
N LEU A 235 14.13 -1.70 -5.31
CA LEU A 235 15.12 -2.72 -4.98
C LEU A 235 14.93 -3.95 -5.87
N GLN A 236 13.71 -4.48 -5.98
CA GLN A 236 13.44 -5.63 -6.85
C GLN A 236 13.86 -5.36 -8.30
N TYR A 237 13.54 -4.19 -8.84
CA TYR A 237 13.96 -3.80 -10.18
C TYR A 237 15.50 -3.76 -10.33
N LEU A 238 16.20 -3.16 -9.37
CA LEU A 238 17.66 -3.08 -9.33
C LEU A 238 18.29 -4.47 -9.25
N LEU A 239 17.73 -5.40 -8.48
CA LEU A 239 18.26 -6.76 -8.36
C LEU A 239 18.00 -7.62 -9.60
N GLU A 240 16.94 -7.33 -10.36
CA GLU A 240 16.57 -8.09 -11.56
C GLU A 240 17.29 -7.60 -12.82
N HIS A 241 17.60 -6.30 -12.90
CA HIS A 241 18.18 -5.67 -14.09
C HIS A 241 19.59 -5.10 -13.87
N GLY A 242 20.02 -4.97 -12.61
CA GLY A 242 21.36 -4.51 -12.25
C GLY A 242 22.38 -5.65 -12.19
N SER A 243 23.64 -5.29 -12.01
CA SER A 243 24.73 -6.25 -11.85
C SER A 243 24.84 -6.74 -10.40
N SER A 244 25.50 -7.89 -10.19
CA SER A 244 25.80 -8.36 -8.82
C SER A 244 26.69 -7.37 -8.05
N ASN A 245 27.46 -6.52 -8.74
CA ASN A 245 28.27 -5.49 -8.11
C ASN A 245 27.43 -4.33 -7.57
N ASP A 246 26.30 -4.01 -8.22
CA ASP A 246 25.36 -2.99 -7.73
C ASP A 246 24.69 -3.45 -6.44
N ALA A 247 24.29 -4.73 -6.40
CA ALA A 247 23.74 -5.38 -5.21
C ALA A 247 24.75 -5.39 -4.05
N GLU A 248 26.01 -5.71 -4.31
CA GLU A 248 27.06 -5.67 -3.29
C GLU A 248 27.36 -4.22 -2.83
N SER A 249 27.42 -3.27 -3.76
CA SER A 249 27.63 -1.85 -3.45
C SER A 249 26.51 -1.30 -2.56
N LEU A 250 25.27 -1.77 -2.73
CA LEU A 250 24.16 -1.42 -1.86
C LEU A 250 24.38 -1.96 -0.43
N LEU A 251 24.80 -3.21 -0.27
CA LEU A 251 25.11 -3.78 1.04
C LEU A 251 26.27 -3.04 1.73
N GLU A 252 27.30 -2.67 0.97
CA GLU A 252 28.41 -1.85 1.45
C GLU A 252 27.94 -0.47 1.91
N SER A 253 27.02 0.16 1.17
CA SER A 253 26.45 1.45 1.58
C SER A 253 25.69 1.35 2.90
N ILE A 254 24.87 0.32 3.08
CA ILE A 254 24.10 0.05 4.31
C ILE A 254 25.03 -0.16 5.51
N GLN A 255 26.10 -0.95 5.33
CA GLN A 255 27.10 -1.18 6.36
C GLN A 255 27.84 0.13 6.71
N ARG A 256 28.32 0.87 5.71
CA ARG A 256 29.05 2.13 5.88
C ARG A 256 28.23 3.19 6.60
N ASP A 257 26.94 3.28 6.27
CA ASP A 257 26.03 4.28 6.83
C ASP A 257 25.48 3.87 8.22
N GLY A 258 25.97 2.75 8.79
CA GLY A 258 25.70 2.34 10.17
C GLY A 258 24.38 1.62 10.39
N PHE A 259 23.68 1.21 9.33
CA PHE A 259 22.39 0.48 9.42
C PHE A 259 22.55 -0.99 9.80
N ARG A 260 23.78 -1.49 9.97
CA ARG A 260 24.09 -2.81 10.53
C ARG A 260 24.75 -2.74 11.92
N SER A 261 24.87 -1.54 12.49
CA SER A 261 25.47 -1.35 13.81
C SER A 261 24.47 -1.68 14.91
N VAL A 262 24.93 -2.38 15.95
CA VAL A 262 24.11 -2.73 17.13
C VAL A 262 23.62 -1.45 17.84
N PRO A 263 22.31 -1.33 18.14
CA PRO A 263 21.75 -0.19 18.87
C PRO A 263 22.32 -0.07 20.29
N ASN A 264 23.08 0.99 20.56
CA ASN A 264 23.85 1.16 21.80
C ASN A 264 23.56 2.46 22.58
N SER A 265 22.64 3.31 22.11
CA SER A 265 22.32 4.56 22.81
C SER A 265 21.63 4.33 24.16
N ASP A 266 22.00 5.13 25.16
CA ASP A 266 21.35 5.18 26.48
C ASP A 266 20.01 5.96 26.43
N ASP A 267 19.77 6.77 25.41
CA ASP A 267 18.47 7.45 25.23
C ASP A 267 17.44 6.50 24.59
N PRO A 268 16.29 6.22 25.24
CA PRO A 268 15.26 5.35 24.68
C PRO A 268 14.68 5.77 23.34
N LYS A 269 14.68 7.07 23.01
CA LYS A 269 14.18 7.55 21.72
C LYS A 269 15.19 7.29 20.62
N GLU A 270 16.46 7.63 20.87
CA GLU A 270 17.54 7.38 19.93
C GLU A 270 17.83 5.89 19.74
N ARG A 271 17.81 5.09 20.81
CA ARG A 271 17.93 3.63 20.70
C ARG A 271 16.84 3.00 19.83
N ARG A 272 15.60 3.52 19.92
CA ARG A 272 14.50 3.12 19.03
C ARG A 272 14.73 3.51 17.57
N ARG A 273 15.35 4.67 17.32
CA ARG A 273 15.75 5.11 15.97
C ARG A 273 16.83 4.20 15.38
N GLN A 274 17.88 3.93 16.16
CA GLN A 274 18.94 3.00 15.80
C GLN A 274 18.39 1.59 15.52
N LEU A 275 17.47 1.09 16.36
CA LEU A 275 16.83 -0.20 16.16
C LEU A 275 16.04 -0.26 14.84
N ARG A 276 15.27 0.79 14.49
CA ARG A 276 14.57 0.85 13.20
C ARG A 276 15.55 0.83 12.02
N GLY A 277 16.64 1.60 12.12
CA GLY A 277 17.71 1.56 11.13
C GLY A 277 18.34 0.18 10.99
N TYR A 278 18.59 -0.50 12.12
CA TYR A 278 19.11 -1.87 12.15
C TYR A 278 18.16 -2.86 11.48
N ILE A 279 16.86 -2.83 11.83
CA ILE A 279 15.83 -3.67 11.20
C ILE A 279 15.79 -3.45 9.69
N PHE A 280 15.80 -2.19 9.24
CA PHE A 280 15.86 -1.83 7.83
C PHE A 280 17.09 -2.45 7.14
N GLY A 281 18.28 -2.26 7.72
CA GLY A 281 19.52 -2.81 7.15
C GLY A 281 19.49 -4.32 7.02
N ILE A 282 18.96 -5.03 8.03
CA ILE A 282 18.79 -6.48 8.01
C ILE A 282 17.77 -6.92 6.95
N GLN A 283 16.61 -6.26 6.85
CA GLN A 283 15.58 -6.60 5.86
C GLN A 283 16.09 -6.45 4.43
N ILE A 284 16.73 -5.32 4.11
CA ILE A 284 17.31 -5.11 2.78
C ILE A 284 18.38 -6.14 2.49
N SER A 285 19.18 -6.50 3.49
CA SER A 285 20.18 -7.57 3.35
C SER A 285 19.55 -8.90 2.95
N TYR A 286 18.49 -9.35 3.64
CA TYR A 286 17.80 -10.57 3.24
C TYR A 286 17.18 -10.48 1.84
N HIS A 287 16.61 -9.34 1.45
CA HIS A 287 16.07 -9.15 0.11
C HIS A 287 17.15 -9.28 -0.96
N VAL A 288 18.30 -8.63 -0.79
CA VAL A 288 19.44 -8.74 -1.71
C VAL A 288 19.93 -10.19 -1.79
N LEU A 289 20.15 -10.84 -0.65
CA LEU A 289 20.66 -12.21 -0.57
C LEU A 289 19.69 -13.23 -1.20
N SER A 290 18.38 -12.98 -1.12
CA SER A 290 17.38 -13.86 -1.75
C SER A 290 17.50 -13.93 -3.28
N LYS A 291 17.99 -12.85 -3.91
CA LYS A 291 18.19 -12.76 -5.37
C LYS A 291 19.64 -13.01 -5.78
N HIS A 292 20.60 -12.74 -4.90
CA HIS A 292 22.03 -12.98 -5.12
C HIS A 292 22.63 -13.92 -4.06
N PRO A 293 22.35 -15.23 -4.12
CA PRO A 293 22.85 -16.20 -3.13
C PRO A 293 24.38 -16.27 -3.04
N ASN A 294 25.10 -15.86 -4.10
CA ASN A 294 26.56 -15.77 -4.13
C ASN A 294 27.14 -14.82 -3.07
N LEU A 295 26.36 -13.86 -2.58
CA LEU A 295 26.77 -12.89 -1.56
C LEU A 295 26.53 -13.39 -0.12
N GLU A 296 25.85 -14.52 0.06
CA GLU A 296 25.45 -15.00 1.39
C GLU A 296 26.64 -15.34 2.29
N SER A 297 27.71 -15.88 1.73
CA SER A 297 28.92 -16.24 2.49
C SER A 297 29.57 -15.05 3.20
N LYS A 298 29.47 -13.86 2.61
CA LYS A 298 30.07 -12.62 3.12
C LYS A 298 29.07 -11.78 3.92
N TRP A 299 27.81 -11.72 3.49
CA TRP A 299 26.87 -10.71 3.95
C TRP A 299 25.68 -11.24 4.76
N MET A 300 25.53 -12.56 4.90
CA MET A 300 24.45 -13.13 5.72
C MET A 300 24.57 -12.70 7.18
N PRO A 301 23.54 -12.06 7.75
CA PRO A 301 23.53 -11.75 9.18
C PRO A 301 23.55 -13.01 10.05
N ASP A 302 24.25 -12.96 11.20
CA ASP A 302 24.16 -14.03 12.19
C ASP A 302 22.85 -13.90 12.97
N TRP A 303 22.00 -14.93 12.91
CA TRP A 303 20.74 -14.98 13.63
C TRP A 303 20.93 -14.87 15.15
N LYS A 304 22.08 -15.30 15.69
CA LYS A 304 22.38 -15.17 17.12
C LYS A 304 22.61 -13.73 17.52
N GLU A 305 23.28 -12.96 16.67
CA GLU A 305 23.48 -11.52 16.86
C GLU A 305 22.15 -10.79 16.81
N ILE A 306 21.32 -11.06 15.80
CA ILE A 306 19.97 -10.48 15.68
C ILE A 306 19.14 -10.77 16.95
N LEU A 307 19.17 -12.01 17.43
CA LEU A 307 18.46 -12.40 18.64
C LEU A 307 19.02 -11.70 19.90
N GLN A 308 20.33 -11.48 19.96
CA GLN A 308 20.96 -10.75 21.05
C GLN A 308 20.52 -9.28 21.06
N VAL A 309 20.50 -8.62 19.89
CA VAL A 309 19.99 -7.24 19.74
C VAL A 309 18.55 -7.13 20.25
N TRP A 310 17.69 -8.10 19.92
CA TRP A 310 16.33 -8.13 20.44
C TRP A 310 16.28 -8.30 21.96
N LYS A 311 17.11 -9.19 22.54
CA LYS A 311 17.18 -9.38 24.00
C LYS A 311 17.64 -8.12 24.73
N ASP A 312 18.67 -7.46 24.21
CA ASP A 312 19.22 -6.24 24.78
C ASP A 312 18.20 -5.10 24.73
N PHE A 313 17.48 -4.99 23.60
CA PHE A 313 16.40 -4.01 23.48
C PHE A 313 15.24 -4.32 24.43
N LYS A 314 14.81 -5.59 24.53
CA LYS A 314 13.76 -6.04 25.46
C LYS A 314 14.12 -5.74 26.92
N ALA A 315 15.38 -5.89 27.31
CA ALA A 315 15.84 -5.60 28.67
C ALA A 315 15.80 -4.09 29.00
N PHE A 316 15.91 -3.26 27.97
CA PHE A 316 15.95 -1.80 28.09
C PHE A 316 14.57 -1.13 27.94
N ASP A 317 13.65 -1.74 27.18
CA ASP A 317 12.34 -1.16 26.89
C ASP A 317 11.42 -1.24 28.12
N ASN A 318 10.93 -0.08 28.57
CA ASN A 318 10.00 0.00 29.68
C ASN A 318 8.63 -0.57 29.27
N ALA A 319 8.05 -1.42 30.11
CA ALA A 319 6.81 -2.16 29.84
C ALA A 319 5.54 -1.30 29.63
N ASP A 320 5.65 0.03 29.70
CA ASP A 320 4.54 1.00 29.66
C ASP A 320 4.08 1.39 28.25
N GLN A 321 4.61 0.78 27.18
CA GLN A 321 4.03 0.97 25.86
C GLN A 321 2.60 0.40 25.84
N ALA A 322 1.65 1.17 25.31
CA ALA A 322 0.24 0.82 25.24
C ALA A 322 0.09 -0.64 24.76
N GLN A 323 -0.44 -1.49 25.64
CA GLN A 323 -0.39 -2.95 25.54
C GLN A 323 -0.96 -3.54 24.22
N LYS A 324 -1.60 -2.74 23.37
CA LYS A 324 -2.28 -3.17 22.15
C LYS A 324 -1.49 -2.97 20.85
N GLU A 325 -0.32 -2.34 20.90
CA GLU A 325 0.53 -2.15 19.70
C GLU A 325 1.65 -3.19 19.63
N ASN A 326 2.11 -3.48 18.41
CA ASN A 326 3.28 -4.34 18.20
C ASN A 326 4.51 -3.67 18.79
N ARG A 327 5.35 -4.42 19.52
CA ARG A 327 6.53 -3.85 20.14
C ARG A 327 7.65 -3.65 19.12
N PRO A 328 8.44 -2.56 19.23
CA PRO A 328 9.62 -2.37 18.40
C PRO A 328 10.59 -3.56 18.57
N GLY A 329 11.11 -4.08 17.46
CA GLY A 329 12.04 -5.21 17.46
C GLY A 329 11.40 -6.59 17.28
N ASP A 330 10.08 -6.74 17.37
CA ASP A 330 9.41 -8.02 17.10
C ASP A 330 9.72 -8.55 15.68
N GLU A 331 9.96 -7.64 14.73
CA GLU A 331 10.40 -7.97 13.36
C GLU A 331 11.72 -8.75 13.33
N LEU A 332 12.66 -8.47 14.25
CA LEU A 332 13.93 -9.21 14.35
C LEU A 332 13.70 -10.68 14.70
N ILE A 333 12.69 -10.97 15.51
CA ILE A 333 12.31 -12.35 15.84
C ILE A 333 11.75 -13.07 14.60
N LEU A 334 10.88 -12.41 13.85
CA LEU A 334 10.33 -12.97 12.61
C LEU A 334 11.45 -13.30 11.60
N LEU A 335 12.41 -12.38 11.43
CA LEU A 335 13.56 -12.57 10.55
C LEU A 335 14.46 -13.72 11.04
N THR A 336 14.73 -13.78 12.33
CA THR A 336 15.51 -14.87 12.97
C THR A 336 14.88 -16.23 12.72
N VAL A 337 13.57 -16.35 12.94
CA VAL A 337 12.81 -17.59 12.73
C VAL A 337 12.83 -18.00 11.26
N GLN A 338 12.62 -17.06 10.35
CA GLN A 338 12.66 -17.33 8.91
C GLN A 338 14.04 -17.85 8.48
N GLN A 339 15.13 -17.26 8.99
CA GLN A 339 16.48 -17.75 8.73
C GLN A 339 16.71 -19.15 9.28
N LEU A 340 16.30 -19.44 10.52
CA LEU A 340 16.42 -20.77 11.14
C LEU A 340 15.67 -21.85 10.35
N GLN A 341 14.44 -21.54 9.93
CA GLN A 341 13.62 -22.45 9.13
C GLN A 341 14.22 -22.69 7.74
N ARG A 342 14.81 -21.65 7.12
CA ARG A 342 15.50 -21.77 5.83
C ARG A 342 16.74 -22.66 5.93
N SER A 343 17.53 -22.53 6.99
CA SER A 343 18.76 -23.31 7.21
C SER A 343 18.49 -24.79 7.55
N GLY A 344 17.26 -25.12 7.99
CA GLY A 344 16.86 -26.47 8.41
C GLY A 344 16.43 -27.41 7.29
N LYS A 345 16.82 -27.23 6.03
CA LYS A 345 16.42 -28.13 4.92
C LYS A 345 17.07 -29.52 4.97
N GLU A 346 18.05 -29.74 5.84
CA GLU A 346 18.60 -31.07 6.14
C GLU A 346 17.78 -31.77 7.24
N SER A 347 17.32 -33.00 6.97
CA SER A 347 16.18 -33.64 7.64
C SER A 347 16.24 -33.73 9.18
N GLN A 348 17.41 -33.80 9.80
CA GLN A 348 17.53 -33.87 11.27
C GLN A 348 17.69 -32.48 11.93
N SER A 349 18.38 -31.56 11.26
CA SER A 349 18.52 -30.14 11.69
C SER A 349 17.17 -29.41 11.63
N SER A 350 16.28 -29.83 10.71
CA SER A 350 14.95 -29.27 10.51
C SER A 350 14.09 -29.23 11.78
N LYS A 351 13.93 -30.37 12.46
CA LYS A 351 13.09 -30.47 13.67
C LYS A 351 13.67 -29.68 14.84
N ALA A 352 15.00 -29.70 15.00
CA ALA A 352 15.69 -28.92 16.03
C ALA A 352 15.50 -27.42 15.79
N ASN A 353 15.64 -26.96 14.55
CA ASN A 353 15.41 -25.55 14.18
C ASN A 353 13.94 -25.15 14.35
N CYS A 354 12.98 -26.03 14.04
CA CYS A 354 11.56 -25.77 14.31
C CYS A 354 11.28 -25.65 15.82
N ALA A 355 11.84 -26.54 16.65
CA ALA A 355 11.71 -26.47 18.10
C ALA A 355 12.33 -25.20 18.68
N LEU A 356 13.53 -24.84 18.24
CA LEU A 356 14.16 -23.57 18.60
C LEU A 356 13.33 -22.37 18.17
N SER A 357 12.81 -22.37 16.93
CA SER A 357 11.93 -21.31 16.42
C SER A 357 10.70 -21.15 17.31
N ALA A 358 10.05 -22.26 17.67
CA ALA A 358 8.87 -22.25 18.54
C ALA A 358 9.19 -21.67 19.93
N ALA A 359 10.33 -22.04 20.52
CA ALA A 359 10.76 -21.53 21.81
C ALA A 359 11.06 -20.01 21.78
N ILE A 360 11.73 -19.53 20.73
CA ILE A 360 11.99 -18.09 20.52
C ILE A 360 10.66 -17.34 20.38
N LEU A 361 9.73 -17.87 19.57
CA LEU A 361 8.43 -17.25 19.35
C LEU A 361 7.59 -17.19 20.62
N ASP A 362 7.57 -18.23 21.44
CA ASP A 362 6.84 -18.18 22.71
C ASP A 362 7.43 -17.14 23.69
N ALA A 363 8.76 -17.02 23.74
CA ALA A 363 9.43 -15.99 24.53
C ALA A 363 9.11 -14.56 24.02
N ALA A 364 8.93 -14.41 22.71
CA ALA A 364 8.54 -13.15 22.08
C ALA A 364 7.05 -12.84 22.27
N ILE A 365 6.16 -13.83 22.17
CA ILE A 365 4.72 -13.67 22.44
C ILE A 365 4.47 -13.33 23.91
N ALA A 366 5.25 -13.90 24.85
CA ALA A 366 5.17 -13.52 26.26
C ALA A 366 5.54 -12.05 26.48
N TYR A 367 6.41 -11.49 25.64
CA TYR A 367 6.79 -10.08 25.66
C TYR A 367 5.78 -9.19 24.92
N SER A 368 5.25 -9.66 23.79
CA SER A 368 4.35 -8.96 22.87
C SER A 368 3.09 -9.80 22.60
N PRO A 369 2.18 -9.92 23.59
CA PRO A 369 1.06 -10.88 23.55
C PRO A 369 -0.02 -10.54 22.53
N HIS A 370 -0.05 -9.32 22.01
CA HIS A 370 -1.04 -8.86 21.03
C HIS A 370 -0.52 -8.89 19.59
N ASN A 371 0.76 -9.20 19.35
CA ASN A 371 1.32 -9.25 18.01
C ASN A 371 0.81 -10.49 17.24
N ALA A 372 -0.02 -10.24 16.24
CA ALA A 372 -0.60 -11.29 15.40
C ALA A 372 0.44 -12.02 14.54
N TYR A 373 1.47 -11.31 14.05
CA TYR A 373 2.50 -11.92 13.21
C TYR A 373 3.32 -12.97 13.96
N LEU A 374 3.69 -12.70 15.21
CA LEU A 374 4.37 -13.69 16.07
C LEU A 374 3.50 -14.92 16.31
N LYS A 375 2.20 -14.73 16.58
CA LYS A 375 1.25 -15.84 16.75
C LYS A 375 1.08 -16.66 15.48
N ILE A 376 0.94 -16.00 14.32
CA ILE A 376 0.83 -16.69 13.02
C ILE A 376 2.11 -17.51 12.75
N ALA A 377 3.29 -16.91 12.93
CA ALA A 377 4.56 -17.62 12.79
C ALA A 377 4.67 -18.82 13.75
N ALA A 378 4.18 -18.67 14.99
CA ALA A 378 4.17 -19.73 15.99
C ALA A 378 3.19 -20.87 15.63
N ILE A 379 2.00 -20.56 15.10
CA ILE A 379 1.04 -21.56 14.60
C ILE A 379 1.69 -22.43 13.53
N LEU A 380 2.42 -21.82 12.59
CA LEU A 380 3.13 -22.52 11.52
C LEU A 380 4.29 -23.36 12.08
N ALA A 381 5.10 -22.80 12.99
CA ALA A 381 6.21 -23.53 13.62
C ALA A 381 5.72 -24.75 14.43
N TYR A 382 4.64 -24.58 15.21
CA TYR A 382 4.02 -25.67 15.97
C TYR A 382 3.29 -26.67 15.07
N GLY A 383 2.72 -26.23 13.94
CA GLY A 383 2.17 -27.11 12.92
C GLY A 383 3.23 -28.07 12.36
N ASN A 384 4.43 -27.56 12.06
CA ASN A 384 5.57 -28.38 11.61
C ASN A 384 6.07 -29.37 12.67
N LEU A 385 5.81 -29.09 13.96
CA LEU A 385 6.11 -29.98 15.09
C LEU A 385 4.94 -30.92 15.44
N SER A 386 3.82 -30.85 14.71
CA SER A 386 2.57 -31.58 15.02
C SER A 386 2.00 -31.28 16.42
N ALA A 387 2.29 -30.09 16.96
CA ALA A 387 1.84 -29.64 18.28
C ALA A 387 0.48 -28.92 18.20
N VAL A 388 -0.54 -29.66 17.80
CA VAL A 388 -1.85 -29.12 17.38
C VAL A 388 -2.56 -28.32 18.46
N ARG A 389 -2.51 -28.79 19.71
CA ARG A 389 -3.11 -28.10 20.86
C ARG A 389 -2.58 -26.66 20.99
N ARG A 390 -1.26 -26.48 20.89
CA ARG A 390 -0.63 -25.17 21.03
C ARG A 390 -0.98 -24.26 19.85
N SER A 391 -0.96 -24.79 18.63
CA SER A 391 -1.43 -24.05 17.44
C SER A 391 -2.89 -23.59 17.58
N TRP A 392 -3.77 -24.44 18.11
CA TRP A 392 -5.18 -24.11 18.34
C TRP A 392 -5.36 -23.02 19.41
N GLU A 393 -4.65 -23.12 20.53
CA GLU A 393 -4.65 -22.10 21.59
C GLU A 393 -4.20 -20.73 21.04
N LEU A 394 -3.13 -20.71 20.25
CA LEU A 394 -2.64 -19.49 19.61
C LEU A 394 -3.63 -18.92 18.59
N PHE A 395 -4.27 -19.78 17.78
CA PHE A 395 -5.28 -19.36 16.81
C PHE A 395 -6.51 -18.75 17.49
N ARG A 396 -6.99 -19.34 18.58
CA ARG A 396 -8.07 -18.76 19.40
C ARG A 396 -7.69 -17.38 19.95
N ASN A 397 -6.43 -17.21 20.35
CA ASN A 397 -5.90 -15.96 20.87
C ASN A 397 -5.66 -14.88 19.80
N LEU A 398 -5.87 -15.17 18.51
CA LEU A 398 -5.91 -14.17 17.45
C LEU A 398 -7.25 -13.41 17.41
N PHE A 399 -8.29 -13.90 18.11
CA PHE A 399 -9.63 -13.29 18.15
C PHE A 399 -10.21 -13.02 16.75
N ILE A 400 -10.03 -13.97 15.83
CA ILE A 400 -10.55 -13.93 14.44
C ILE A 400 -12.08 -13.89 14.47
N LYS A 401 -12.70 -12.98 13.69
CA LYS A 401 -14.16 -12.79 13.60
C LYS A 401 -14.64 -12.60 12.16
N HIS A 402 -15.88 -13.02 11.89
CA HIS A 402 -16.62 -12.77 10.64
C HIS A 402 -15.80 -13.09 9.38
N ILE A 403 -15.58 -12.11 8.51
CA ILE A 403 -14.83 -12.23 7.25
C ILE A 403 -13.41 -12.75 7.46
N GLN A 404 -12.82 -12.53 8.64
CA GLN A 404 -11.46 -13.03 8.93
C GLN A 404 -11.42 -14.57 9.00
N HIS A 405 -12.53 -15.26 9.28
CA HIS A 405 -12.54 -16.72 9.20
C HIS A 405 -12.30 -17.19 7.77
N GLU A 406 -12.88 -16.52 6.78
CA GLU A 406 -12.67 -16.83 5.37
C GLU A 406 -11.22 -16.60 4.97
N SER A 407 -10.62 -15.49 5.43
CA SER A 407 -9.24 -15.15 5.07
C SER A 407 -8.16 -15.85 5.91
N CYS A 408 -8.45 -16.36 7.12
CA CYS A 408 -7.43 -16.86 8.04
C CYS A 408 -7.62 -18.32 8.48
N ALA A 409 -8.75 -18.98 8.20
CA ALA A 409 -8.96 -20.37 8.60
C ALA A 409 -7.92 -21.33 7.98
N TYR A 410 -7.36 -20.98 6.82
CA TYR A 410 -6.29 -21.73 6.16
C TYR A 410 -5.05 -21.93 7.06
N LEU A 411 -4.84 -21.09 8.08
CA LEU A 411 -3.71 -21.20 9.00
C LEU A 411 -3.82 -22.40 9.94
N ILE A 412 -5.04 -22.85 10.27
CA ILE A 412 -5.27 -23.85 11.32
C ILE A 412 -5.92 -25.12 10.80
N LEU A 413 -6.76 -25.05 9.76
CA LEU A 413 -7.45 -26.22 9.21
C LEU A 413 -6.48 -27.33 8.75
N PRO A 414 -5.36 -27.05 8.05
CA PRO A 414 -4.41 -28.10 7.68
C PRO A 414 -3.76 -28.76 8.90
N VAL A 415 -3.49 -28.00 9.96
CA VAL A 415 -2.89 -28.52 11.20
C VAL A 415 -3.88 -29.43 11.93
N LEU A 416 -5.15 -29.01 12.03
CA LEU A 416 -6.22 -29.81 12.64
C LEU A 416 -6.56 -31.07 11.83
N HIS A 417 -6.47 -31.01 10.50
CA HIS A 417 -6.71 -32.15 9.64
C HIS A 417 -5.53 -33.14 9.63
N GLY A 418 -4.31 -32.63 9.64
CA GLY A 418 -3.08 -33.43 9.53
C GLY A 418 -2.57 -34.01 10.85
N GLY A 419 -3.04 -33.53 12.01
CA GLY A 419 -2.57 -34.01 13.30
C GLY A 419 -3.58 -33.81 14.43
N GLY A 420 -3.77 -34.86 15.22
CA GLY A 420 -4.68 -34.96 16.36
C GLY A 420 -5.45 -36.26 16.30
#